data_AF-A0A268TNF2-F1
#
_entry.id   AF-A0A268TNF2-F1
#
_cell.length_a   1.000
_cell.length_b   1.000
_cell.length_c   1.000
_cell.angle_alpha   90.00
_cell.angle_beta   90.00
_cell.angle_gamma   90.00
#
_symmetry.space_group_name_H-M   'P 1'
#
loop_
_entity.id
_entity.type
_entity.pdbx_description
1 polymer ?
#
loop_
_entity_poly.entity_id
_entity_poly.type
_entity_poly.pdbx_seq_one_letter_code
_entity_poly.pdbx_strand_id
1 'polypeptide(L)' 'MRANFIIITGTNGVGKSTMGQNLSEVLHIPFIDVDRYYKNKFGSYRQYTQSEIAQASKELEALRQGIFSKQSKLCA' A
#
# COMPACT_ATOMS: atom_id res chain seq x y z
N MET A 1 -16.63 4.32 12.30
CA MET A 1 -16.06 3.01 11.91
C MET A 1 -14.54 3.14 11.98
N ARG A 2 -13.81 2.27 12.70
CA ARG A 2 -12.34 2.35 12.75
C ARG A 2 -11.77 1.92 11.41
N ALA A 3 -10.81 2.68 10.88
CA ALA A 3 -10.16 2.36 9.62
C ALA A 3 -9.39 1.04 9.76
N ASN A 4 -9.79 0.04 8.98
CA ASN A 4 -9.17 -1.28 8.97
C ASN A 4 -7.86 -1.21 8.17
N PHE A 5 -6.72 -1.41 8.84
CA PHE A 5 -5.44 -1.58 8.17
C PHE A 5 -5.26 -3.07 7.83
N ILE A 6 -5.31 -3.39 6.54
CA ILE A 6 -5.24 -4.76 6.05
C ILE A 6 -3.92 -4.95 5.32
N ILE A 7 -3.14 -5.95 5.73
CA ILE A 7 -1.92 -6.36 5.05
C ILE A 7 -2.19 -7.69 4.34
N ILE A 8 -1.99 -7.71 3.02
CA ILE A 8 -2.10 -8.93 2.21
C ILE A 8 -0.68 -9.41 1.91
N THR A 9 -0.34 -10.61 2.37
CA THR A 9 0.97 -11.24 2.17
C THR A 9 0.82 -12.65 1.62
N GLY A 10 1.90 -13.21 1.07
CA GLY A 10 1.91 -14.50 0.40
C GLY A 10 2.94 -14.56 -0.73
N THR A 11 3.13 -15.75 -1.29
CA THR A 11 4.10 -15.99 -2.36
C THR A 11 3.74 -15.27 -3.66
N ASN A 12 4.70 -15.13 -4.58
CA ASN A 12 4.45 -14.55 -5.89
C ASN A 12 3.48 -15.42 -6.70
N GLY A 13 2.54 -14.79 -7.42
CA GLY A 13 1.56 -15.49 -8.25
C GLY A 13 0.29 -15.99 -7.53
N VAL A 14 0.21 -15.93 -6.19
CA VAL A 14 -0.98 -16.40 -5.44
C VAL A 14 -2.21 -15.47 -5.56
N GLY A 15 -2.12 -14.38 -6.34
CA GLY A 15 -3.25 -13.47 -6.59
C GLY A 15 -3.40 -12.30 -5.61
N LYS A 16 -2.34 -11.93 -4.87
CA LYS A 16 -2.38 -10.83 -3.88
C LYS A 16 -2.88 -9.50 -4.45
N SER A 17 -2.32 -9.05 -5.57
CA SER A 17 -2.71 -7.78 -6.19
C SER A 17 -4.15 -7.82 -6.70
N THR A 18 -4.60 -8.96 -7.23
CA THR A 18 -5.99 -9.16 -7.66
C THR A 18 -6.94 -9.12 -6.47
N MET A 19 -6.65 -9.86 -5.40
CA MET A 19 -7.45 -9.86 -4.17
C MET A 19 -7.49 -8.47 -3.53
N GLY A 20 -6.35 -7.78 -3.45
CA GLY A 20 -6.27 -6.44 -2.86
C GLY A 20 -7.08 -5.40 -3.64
N GLN A 21 -7.01 -5.44 -4.96
CA GLN A 21 -7.81 -4.56 -5.83
C GLN A 21 -9.32 -4.83 -5.63
N ASN A 22 -9.74 -6.10 -5.70
CA ASN A 22 -11.14 -6.47 -5.50
C ASN A 22 -11.63 -6.05 -4.09
N LEU A 23 -10.80 -6.24 -3.06
CA LEU A 23 -11.12 -5.88 -1.70
C LEU A 23 -11.26 -4.36 -1.52
N SER A 24 -10.42 -3.56 -2.19
CA SER A 24 -10.56 -2.10 -2.17
C SER A 24 -11.87 -1.61 -2.77
N GLU A 25 -12.34 -2.24 -3.84
CA GLU A 25 -13.59 -1.88 -4.49
C GLU A 25 -14.79 -2.23 -3.60
N VAL A 26 -14.80 -3.43 -3.02
CA VAL A 26 -15.89 -3.88 -2.14
C VAL A 26 -15.96 -3.05 -0.85
N LEU A 27 -14.82 -2.82 -0.20
CA LEU A 27 -14.77 -2.11 1.09
C LEU A 27 -14.66 -0.59 0.95
N HIS A 28 -14.52 -0.07 -0.27
CA HIS A 28 -14.27 1.35 -0.54
C HIS A 28 -13.06 1.91 0.24
N ILE A 29 -12.01 1.11 0.39
CA ILE A 29 -10.76 1.50 1.05
C ILE A 29 -9.62 1.61 0.01
N PRO A 30 -8.67 2.54 0.15
CA PRO A 30 -7.54 2.61 -0.77
C PRO A 30 -6.67 1.36 -0.72
N PHE A 31 -6.25 0.86 -1.89
CA PHE A 31 -5.27 -0.21 -2.02
C PHE A 31 -3.89 0.35 -2.40
N ILE A 32 -2.85 -0.14 -1.72
CA ILE A 32 -1.45 0.18 -2.00
C ILE A 32 -0.73 -1.11 -2.39
N ASP A 33 -0.39 -1.24 -3.66
CA ASP A 33 0.50 -2.29 -4.16
C ASP A 33 1.95 -1.86 -3.97
N VAL A 34 2.62 -2.48 -2.99
CA VAL A 34 4.00 -2.14 -2.61
C VAL A 34 4.99 -2.46 -3.74
N ASP A 35 4.85 -3.60 -4.42
CA ASP A 35 5.75 -3.98 -5.51
C ASP A 35 5.66 -2.96 -6.66
N ARG A 36 4.43 -2.56 -7.03
CA ARG A 36 4.21 -1.52 -8.05
C ARG A 36 4.77 -0.18 -7.61
N TYR A 37 4.62 0.20 -6.34
CA TYR A 37 5.20 1.44 -5.81
C TYR A 37 6.72 1.47 -5.98
N TYR A 38 7.41 0.40 -5.57
CA TYR A 38 8.86 0.29 -5.72
C TYR A 38 9.30 0.29 -7.19
N LYS A 39 8.61 -0.43 -8.08
CA LYS A 39 8.90 -0.38 -9.52
C LYS A 39 8.74 1.01 -10.11
N ASN A 40 7.66 1.71 -9.77
CA ASN A 40 7.43 3.07 -10.30
C ASN A 40 8.52 4.03 -9.82
N LYS A 41 9.01 3.84 -8.59
CA LYS A 41 10.03 4.71 -8.00
C LYS A 41 11.45 4.42 -8.50
N PHE A 42 11.83 3.15 -8.59
CA PHE A 42 13.20 2.72 -8.87
C PHE A 42 13.37 2.10 -10.27
N GLY A 43 12.32 2.09 -11.08
CA GLY A 43 12.30 1.71 -12.50
C GLY A 43 12.24 0.21 -12.81
N SER A 44 12.55 -0.66 -11.86
CA SER A 44 12.61 -2.12 -12.10
C SER A 44 12.25 -2.94 -10.87
N TYR A 45 11.79 -4.18 -11.09
CA TYR A 45 11.66 -5.19 -10.05
C TYR A 45 13.02 -5.84 -9.82
N ARG A 46 13.64 -5.52 -8.68
CA ARG A 46 14.94 -6.05 -8.30
C ARG A 46 15.07 -6.08 -6.78
N GLN A 47 16.17 -6.63 -6.29
CA GLN A 47 16.56 -6.40 -4.91
C GLN A 47 16.92 -4.92 -4.73
N TYR A 48 16.33 -4.31 -3.71
CA TYR A 48 16.57 -2.93 -3.34
C TYR A 48 17.60 -2.86 -2.22
N THR A 49 18.39 -1.80 -2.21
CA THR A 49 19.34 -1.56 -1.12
C THR A 49 18.62 -1.19 0.17
N GLN A 50 19.30 -1.30 1.31
CA GLN A 50 18.73 -0.89 2.60
C GLN A 50 18.32 0.59 2.61
N SER A 51 19.06 1.46 1.92
CA SER A 51 18.72 2.88 1.83
C SER A 51 17.47 3.12 0.98
N GLU A 52 17.33 2.42 -0.15
CA GLU A 52 16.13 2.46 -0.99
C GLU A 52 14.89 1.98 -0.22
N ILE A 53 15.03 0.88 0.54
CA ILE A 53 13.96 0.34 1.39
C ILE A 53 13.59 1.34 2.48
N ALA A 54 14.56 1.91 3.19
CA ALA A 54 14.31 2.87 4.27
C ALA A 54 13.62 4.13 3.73
N GLN A 55 14.03 4.62 2.56
CA GLN A 55 13.41 5.78 1.91
C GLN A 55 11.96 5.48 1.51
N ALA A 56 11.72 4.37 0.80
CA ALA A 56 10.37 3.97 0.40
C ALA A 56 9.45 3.73 1.59
N SER A 57 9.96 3.14 2.68
CA SER A 57 9.20 2.91 3.91
C SER A 57 8.71 4.22 4.54
N LYS A 58 9.55 5.25 4.59
CA LYS A 58 9.15 6.59 5.10
C LYS A 58 8.04 7.20 4.26
N GLU A 59 8.10 7.06 2.94
CA GLU A 59 7.11 7.63 2.04
C GLU A 59 5.78 6.85 2.05
N LEU A 60 5.84 5.51 2.12
CA LEU A 60 4.65 4.66 2.29
C LEU A 60 3.95 4.94 3.63
N GLU A 61 4.72 5.19 4.70
CA GLU A 61 4.18 5.60 5.99
C GLU A 61 3.48 6.96 5.92
N ALA A 62 4.10 7.95 5.25
CA ALA A 62 3.46 9.25 5.02
C ALA A 62 2.18 9.13 4.17
N LEU A 63 2.20 8.31 3.12
CA LEU A 63 1.02 8.02 2.29
C LEU A 63 -0.11 7.41 3.13
N ARG A 64 0.23 6.42 3.96
CA ARG A 64 -0.70 5.79 4.89
C ARG A 64 -1.31 6.84 5.81
N GLN A 65 -0.50 7.63 6.52
CA GLN A 65 -1.01 8.68 7.41
C GLN A 65 -1.92 9.68 6.69
N GLY A 66 -1.61 10.04 5.44
CA GLY A 66 -2.45 10.88 4.60
C GLY A 66 -3.83 10.27 4.30
N ILE A 67 -3.92 8.95 4.13
CA ILE A 67 -5.19 8.24 3.94
C ILE A 67 -6.02 8.24 5.24
N PHE A 68 -5.40 7.87 6.36
CA PHE A 68 -6.09 7.79 7.66
C PHE A 68 -6.57 9.17 8.15
N SER A 69 -5.81 10.24 7.92
CA SER A 69 -6.18 11.60 8.30
C SER A 69 -7.28 12.23 7.43
N LYS A 70 -7.42 11.81 6.17
CA LYS A 70 -8.54 12.22 5.31
C LYS A 70 -9.85 11.55 5.73
N GLN A 71 -9.80 10.29 6.16
CA GLN A 71 -10.98 9.57 6.63
C GLN A 71 -11.57 10.15 7.93
N SER A 72 -10.75 10.71 8.81
CA SER A 72 -11.23 11.37 10.03
C SER A 72 -11.94 12.70 9.78
N LYS A 73 -11.66 13.39 8.67
CA LYS A 73 -12.35 14.64 8.29
C LYS A 73 -13.67 14.43 7.55
N LEU A 74 -13.88 13.26 6.95
CA LEU A 74 -15.12 12.96 6.22
C LEU A 74 -16.28 12.54 7.14
N CYS A 75 -15.99 12.27 8.41
CA CYS A 75 -16.97 11.85 9.42
C CYS A 75 -17.24 12.94 10.48
N ALA A 76 -16.82 14.18 10.22
CA ALA A 76 -17.01 15.34 11.10
C ALA A 76 -18.09 16.27 10.56
#